data_AF-A0A4E0QYX4-F1
#
_entry.id   AF-A0A4E0QYX4-F1
#
_cell.length_a   1.000
_cell.length_b   1.000
_cell.length_c   1.000
_cell.angle_alpha   90.00
_cell.angle_beta   90.00
_cell.angle_gamma   90.00
#
_symmetry.space_group_name_H-M   'P 1'
#
loop_
_entity.id
_entity.type
_entity.pdbx_description
1 polymer ?
#
loop_
_entity_poly.entity_id
_entity_poly.type
_entity_poly.pdbx_seq_one_letter_code
_entity_poly.pdbx_strand_id
1 'polypeptide(L)'
;PVDFKSLKIITPDISTHNRFALDDKGLFVNGTCFYILLKEVSLEHYLLVLSLLNSSVLEFFHKVTSGNTLYSKRFRYWTSYLKSYPIPDFRQAKNITTVNQLLANTRILLQTTDKKKQKIIEQNNDQLIYRWFGLVDDEIKEIEKILRLA
;
A
#
# COMPACT_ATOMS: atom_id res chain seq x y z
N PRO A 1 12.81 -21.41 -2.74
CA PRO A 1 13.01 -20.28 -3.71
C PRO A 1 14.24 -19.47 -3.27
N VAL A 2 15.09 -18.98 -4.19
CA VAL A 2 16.37 -18.27 -3.85
C VAL A 2 16.13 -16.78 -3.55
N ASP A 3 15.05 -16.24 -4.10
CA ASP A 3 14.54 -14.87 -3.96
C ASP A 3 14.01 -14.54 -2.56
N PHE A 4 13.90 -15.50 -1.64
CA PHE A 4 13.46 -15.22 -0.27
C PHE A 4 14.38 -14.25 0.47
N LYS A 5 15.65 -14.12 0.08
CA LYS A 5 16.60 -13.17 0.68
C LYS A 5 16.49 -11.77 0.09
N SER A 6 15.74 -11.59 -0.99
CA SER A 6 15.60 -10.30 -1.68
C SER A 6 14.71 -9.34 -0.89
N LEU A 7 14.93 -8.04 -1.13
CA LEU A 7 14.01 -6.98 -0.69
C LEU A 7 12.62 -7.26 -1.28
N LYS A 8 11.62 -7.35 -0.42
CA LYS A 8 10.25 -7.71 -0.84
C LYS A 8 9.19 -7.00 -0.02
N ILE A 9 8.01 -6.80 -0.62
CA ILE A 9 6.83 -6.35 0.12
C ILE A 9 6.02 -7.59 0.47
N ILE A 10 5.57 -7.72 1.70
CA ILE A 10 4.78 -8.88 2.16
C ILE A 10 3.37 -8.46 2.56
N THR A 11 2.39 -9.33 2.35
CA THR A 11 0.99 -9.13 2.76
C THR A 11 0.37 -10.46 3.17
N PRO A 12 -0.53 -10.52 4.17
CA PRO A 12 -1.32 -11.71 4.43
C PRO A 12 -2.27 -12.02 3.25
N ASP A 13 -2.62 -13.30 3.07
CA ASP A 13 -3.64 -13.73 2.09
C ASP A 13 -4.98 -13.09 2.43
N ILE A 14 -5.37 -13.09 3.71
CA ILE A 14 -6.67 -12.58 4.16
C ILE A 14 -6.48 -11.44 5.17
N SER A 15 -7.07 -10.29 4.90
CA SER A 15 -7.09 -9.14 5.81
C SER A 15 -8.37 -8.32 5.69
N THR A 16 -8.71 -7.53 6.72
CA THR A 16 -9.87 -6.61 6.70
C THR A 16 -9.56 -5.27 6.03
N HIS A 17 -8.27 -4.93 5.92
CA HIS A 17 -7.73 -3.69 5.36
C HIS A 17 -6.36 -3.96 4.74
N ASN A 18 -5.81 -2.99 4.02
CA ASN A 18 -4.46 -3.12 3.45
C ASN A 18 -3.43 -3.32 4.56
N ARG A 19 -2.58 -4.35 4.42
CA ARG A 19 -1.55 -4.69 5.41
C ARG A 19 -0.28 -5.13 4.71
N PHE A 20 0.40 -4.17 4.08
CA PHE A 20 1.65 -4.42 3.39
C PHE A 20 2.82 -4.00 4.27
N ALA A 21 3.85 -4.84 4.34
CA ALA A 21 5.08 -4.56 5.08
C ALA A 21 6.30 -4.72 4.18
N LEU A 22 7.39 -4.01 4.49
CA LEU A 22 8.68 -4.22 3.85
C LEU A 22 9.42 -5.34 4.58
N ASP A 23 9.98 -6.27 3.82
CA ASP A 23 10.97 -7.22 4.31
C ASP A 23 12.31 -6.95 3.63
N ASP A 24 13.20 -6.33 4.39
CA ASP A 24 14.59 -6.05 4.06
C ASP A 24 15.57 -7.01 4.76
N LYS A 25 15.06 -8.02 5.48
CA LYS A 25 15.84 -8.97 6.29
C LYS A 25 15.86 -10.38 5.71
N GLY A 26 15.11 -10.63 4.65
CA GLY A 26 15.06 -11.92 3.99
C GLY A 26 14.30 -12.98 4.80
N LEU A 27 13.20 -12.57 5.45
CA LEU A 27 12.39 -13.46 6.26
C LEU A 27 11.63 -14.47 5.40
N PHE A 28 11.45 -15.67 5.94
CA PHE A 28 10.59 -16.68 5.31
C PHE A 28 9.11 -16.30 5.49
N VAL A 29 8.38 -16.37 4.40
CA VAL A 29 6.95 -16.09 4.35
C VAL A 29 6.20 -17.43 4.41
N ASN A 30 5.29 -17.59 5.38
CA ASN A 30 4.46 -18.79 5.51
C ASN A 30 3.39 -18.84 4.39
N GLY A 31 2.77 -19.99 4.15
CA GLY A 31 1.79 -20.22 3.09
C GLY A 31 0.49 -19.39 3.16
N THR A 32 0.28 -18.63 4.24
CA THR A 32 -0.84 -17.69 4.40
C THR A 32 -0.47 -16.24 4.10
N CYS A 33 0.72 -16.00 3.54
CA CYS A 33 1.20 -14.68 3.16
C CYS A 33 1.80 -14.74 1.75
N PHE A 34 1.67 -13.64 1.02
CA PHE A 34 2.29 -13.43 -0.28
C PHE A 34 3.40 -12.41 -0.16
N TYR A 35 4.34 -12.46 -1.11
CA TYR A 35 5.33 -11.41 -1.28
C TYR A 35 5.36 -10.91 -2.72
N ILE A 36 5.69 -9.63 -2.85
CA ILE A 36 5.76 -8.87 -4.10
C ILE A 36 7.23 -8.51 -4.31
N LEU A 37 7.76 -8.90 -5.46
CA LEU A 37 9.05 -8.46 -5.96
C LEU A 37 8.80 -7.40 -7.03
N LEU A 38 9.43 -6.23 -6.87
CA LEU A 38 9.39 -5.19 -7.88
C LEU A 38 10.49 -5.44 -8.90
N LYS A 39 10.23 -5.11 -10.17
CA LYS A 39 11.24 -5.23 -11.23
C LYS A 39 12.44 -4.31 -10.97
N GLU A 40 12.18 -3.14 -10.40
CA GLU A 40 13.20 -2.21 -9.96
C GLU A 40 13.55 -2.49 -8.49
N VAL A 41 14.83 -2.67 -8.20
CA VAL A 41 15.32 -3.14 -6.89
C VAL A 41 15.78 -1.99 -5.99
N SER A 42 15.42 -0.74 -6.30
CA SER A 42 15.79 0.40 -5.47
C SER A 42 14.90 0.47 -4.21
N LEU A 43 15.52 0.67 -3.03
CA LEU A 43 14.77 0.80 -1.78
C LEU A 43 13.73 1.93 -1.86
N GLU A 44 14.07 3.03 -2.52
CA GLU A 44 13.15 4.16 -2.69
C GLU A 44 11.90 3.78 -3.48
N HIS A 45 12.05 3.03 -4.57
CA HIS A 45 10.89 2.55 -5.33
C HIS A 45 10.01 1.62 -4.49
N TYR A 46 10.62 0.73 -3.69
CA TYR A 46 9.90 -0.10 -2.73
C TYR A 46 9.12 0.72 -1.69
N LEU A 47 9.72 1.78 -1.15
CA LEU A 47 9.06 2.65 -0.17
C LEU A 47 7.89 3.44 -0.77
N LEU A 48 8.00 3.87 -2.03
CA LEU A 48 6.92 4.56 -2.74
C LEU A 48 5.75 3.61 -3.02
N VAL A 49 6.04 2.42 -3.54
CA VAL A 49 5.02 1.39 -3.77
C VAL A 49 4.40 0.94 -2.45
N LEU A 50 5.18 0.77 -1.39
CA LEU A 50 4.66 0.43 -0.06
C LEU A 50 3.71 1.51 0.49
N SER A 51 4.05 2.78 0.29
CA SER A 51 3.16 3.89 0.67
C SER A 51 1.83 3.82 -0.06
N LEU A 52 1.88 3.54 -1.36
CA LEU A 52 0.70 3.41 -2.19
C LEU A 52 -0.16 2.22 -1.79
N LEU A 53 0.47 1.06 -1.58
CA LEU A 53 -0.21 -0.18 -1.21
C LEU A 53 -0.93 -0.08 0.15
N ASN A 54 -0.47 0.78 1.06
CA ASN A 54 -1.14 1.05 2.33
C ASN A 54 -2.04 2.29 2.31
N SER A 55 -2.31 2.87 1.13
CA SER A 55 -3.21 4.03 1.02
C SER A 55 -4.68 3.64 0.94
N SER A 56 -5.53 4.57 1.33
CA SER A 56 -6.99 4.47 1.25
C SER A 56 -7.48 4.33 -0.19
N VAL A 57 -6.85 4.99 -1.18
CA VAL A 57 -7.19 4.81 -2.61
C VAL A 57 -7.03 3.35 -3.03
N LEU A 58 -5.90 2.73 -2.67
CA LEU A 58 -5.65 1.35 -3.06
C LEU A 58 -6.49 0.36 -2.28
N GLU A 59 -6.81 0.67 -1.02
CA GLU A 59 -7.76 -0.15 -0.26
C GLU A 59 -9.14 -0.11 -0.91
N PHE A 60 -9.61 1.07 -1.26
CA PHE A 60 -10.87 1.25 -1.97
C PHE A 60 -10.87 0.50 -3.28
N PHE A 61 -9.84 0.69 -4.12
CA PHE A 61 -9.67 -0.02 -5.38
C PHE A 61 -9.73 -1.54 -5.17
N HIS A 62 -8.97 -2.07 -4.22
CA HIS A 62 -8.97 -3.50 -3.92
C HIS A 62 -10.37 -3.99 -3.54
N LYS A 63 -11.06 -3.28 -2.64
CA LYS A 63 -12.39 -3.68 -2.16
C LYS A 63 -13.43 -3.66 -3.27
N VAL A 64 -13.38 -2.70 -4.19
CA VAL A 64 -14.34 -2.62 -5.31
C VAL A 64 -14.03 -3.60 -6.45
N THR A 65 -12.76 -3.93 -6.70
CA THR A 65 -12.39 -4.80 -7.83
C THR A 65 -12.25 -6.28 -7.47
N SER A 66 -11.96 -6.63 -6.22
CA SER A 66 -11.67 -8.02 -5.85
C SER A 66 -12.92 -8.91 -5.82
N GLY A 67 -14.12 -8.33 -5.67
CA GLY A 67 -15.42 -9.02 -5.75
C GLY A 67 -15.67 -10.09 -4.67
N ASN A 68 -14.67 -10.43 -3.86
CA ASN A 68 -14.67 -11.53 -2.90
C ASN A 68 -14.51 -11.01 -1.47
N THR A 69 -15.58 -10.42 -0.95
CA THR A 69 -15.75 -10.26 0.50
C THR A 69 -16.02 -11.64 1.10
N LEU A 70 -15.07 -12.16 1.87
CA LEU A 70 -15.31 -13.29 2.77
C LEU A 70 -16.22 -12.84 3.93
N TYR A 71 -16.72 -13.80 4.71
CA TYR A 71 -17.43 -13.53 5.96
C TYR A 71 -16.65 -12.52 6.83
N SER A 72 -17.40 -11.65 7.52
CA SER A 72 -16.83 -10.67 8.47
C SER A 72 -15.87 -9.65 7.85
N LYS A 73 -16.20 -9.11 6.66
CA LYS A 73 -15.48 -7.97 6.05
C LYS A 73 -14.00 -8.24 5.77
N ARG A 74 -13.68 -9.48 5.38
CA ARG A 74 -12.32 -9.91 5.05
C ARG A 74 -12.15 -10.03 3.54
N PHE A 75 -11.00 -9.62 3.04
CA PHE A 75 -10.66 -9.61 1.62
C PHE A 75 -9.44 -10.49 1.36
N ARG A 76 -9.39 -11.11 0.18
CA ARG A 76 -8.22 -11.90 -0.27
C ARG A 76 -7.28 -11.06 -1.13
N TYR A 77 -6.01 -11.04 -0.78
CA TYR A 77 -4.94 -10.36 -1.51
C TYR A 77 -4.21 -11.32 -2.46
N TRP A 78 -4.98 -12.03 -3.29
CA TRP A 78 -4.44 -12.97 -4.28
C TRP A 78 -3.66 -12.27 -5.39
N THR A 79 -2.69 -13.00 -5.95
CA THR A 79 -1.79 -12.52 -7.02
C THR A 79 -2.55 -11.95 -8.22
N SER A 80 -3.70 -12.51 -8.59
CA SER A 80 -4.52 -12.01 -9.70
C SER A 80 -5.03 -10.59 -9.47
N TYR A 81 -5.44 -10.26 -8.24
CA TYR A 81 -5.87 -8.91 -7.88
C TYR A 81 -4.70 -7.94 -7.79
N LEU A 82 -3.59 -8.35 -7.17
CA LEU A 82 -2.41 -7.50 -7.03
C LEU A 82 -1.81 -7.11 -8.39
N LYS A 83 -1.90 -7.99 -9.39
CA LYS A 83 -1.43 -7.70 -10.75
C LYS A 83 -2.22 -6.61 -11.48
N SER A 84 -3.47 -6.35 -11.08
CA SER A 84 -4.30 -5.30 -11.69
C SER A 84 -4.21 -3.95 -10.96
N TYR A 85 -3.35 -3.83 -9.94
CA TYR A 85 -3.23 -2.59 -9.18
C TYR A 85 -2.68 -1.46 -10.06
N PRO A 86 -3.27 -0.25 -9.99
CA PRO A 86 -2.77 0.90 -10.70
C PRO A 86 -1.54 1.46 -9.99
N ILE A 87 -0.37 0.88 -10.25
CA ILE A 87 0.90 1.38 -9.73
C ILE A 87 1.41 2.48 -10.68
N PRO A 88 1.45 3.76 -10.26
CA PRO A 88 1.93 4.85 -11.08
C PRO A 88 3.46 4.76 -11.26
N ASP A 89 3.95 5.29 -12.37
CA ASP A 89 5.39 5.48 -12.56
C ASP A 89 5.86 6.72 -11.80
N PHE A 90 6.32 6.52 -10.57
CA PHE A 90 6.84 7.60 -9.72
C PHE A 90 8.08 8.31 -10.30
N ARG A 91 8.73 7.78 -11.34
CA ARG A 91 9.91 8.40 -11.98
C ARG A 91 9.53 9.50 -12.96
N GLN A 92 8.34 9.41 -13.55
CA GLN A 92 7.80 10.43 -14.47
C GLN A 92 7.08 11.56 -13.73
N ALA A 93 7.15 11.53 -12.40
CA ALA A 93 6.48 12.47 -11.55
C ALA A 93 7.00 13.88 -11.77
N LYS A 94 6.10 14.75 -12.27
CA LYS A 94 6.36 16.20 -12.27
C LYS A 94 6.43 16.77 -10.84
N ASN A 95 5.97 16.01 -9.85
CA ASN A 95 5.87 16.45 -8.45
C ASN A 95 6.91 15.74 -7.56
N ILE A 96 8.17 16.13 -7.73
CA ILE A 96 9.29 15.64 -6.92
C ILE A 96 9.08 15.86 -5.40
N THR A 97 8.38 16.95 -5.04
CA THR A 97 8.06 17.26 -3.65
C THR A 97 7.18 16.19 -3.02
N THR A 98 6.11 15.77 -3.71
CA THR A 98 5.25 14.67 -3.24
C THR A 98 6.02 13.36 -3.10
N VAL A 99 6.87 13.03 -4.08
CA VAL A 99 7.71 11.82 -4.03
C VAL A 99 8.61 11.85 -2.79
N ASN A 100 9.32 12.96 -2.55
CA ASN A 100 10.21 13.11 -1.40
C ASN A 100 9.47 13.04 -0.06
N GLN A 101 8.27 13.63 0.01
CA GLN A 101 7.42 13.57 1.21
C GLN A 101 6.95 12.14 1.48
N LEU A 102 6.46 11.42 0.47
CA LEU A 102 6.06 10.02 0.61
C LEU A 102 7.24 9.14 1.07
N LEU A 103 8.42 9.33 0.47
CA LEU A 103 9.64 8.63 0.90
C LEU A 103 9.98 8.90 2.37
N ALA A 104 10.00 10.18 2.77
CA ALA A 104 10.31 10.57 4.13
C ALA A 104 9.29 10.01 5.13
N ASN A 105 8.00 10.14 4.82
CA ASN A 105 6.90 9.63 5.64
C ASN A 105 6.98 8.11 5.81
N THR A 106 7.18 7.36 4.73
CA THR A 106 7.29 5.89 4.79
C THR A 106 8.51 5.44 5.59
N ARG A 107 9.66 6.12 5.47
CA ARG A 107 10.82 5.83 6.33
C ARG A 107 10.51 6.01 7.81
N ILE A 108 9.79 7.07 8.16
CA ILE A 108 9.35 7.32 9.55
C ILE A 108 8.37 6.23 10.01
N LEU A 109 7.41 5.85 9.16
CA LEU A 109 6.42 4.81 9.45
C LEU A 109 7.06 3.45 9.77
N LEU A 110 8.12 3.08 9.03
CA LEU A 110 8.85 1.81 9.26
C LEU A 110 9.62 1.77 10.59
N GLN A 111 9.93 2.93 11.18
CA GLN A 111 10.74 3.04 12.40
C GLN A 111 9.93 3.35 13.65
N THR A 112 8.74 3.95 13.48
CA THR A 112 7.92 4.41 14.60
C THR A 112 7.04 3.27 15.14
N THR A 113 6.86 3.23 16.46
CA THR A 113 5.92 2.33 17.15
C THR A 113 4.72 3.08 17.73
N ASP A 114 4.71 4.41 17.64
CA ASP A 114 3.62 5.25 18.13
C ASP A 114 2.44 5.23 17.15
N LYS A 115 1.38 4.52 17.53
CA LYS A 115 0.17 4.38 16.73
C LYS A 115 -0.51 5.70 16.39
N LYS A 116 -0.44 6.71 17.27
CA LYS A 116 -1.06 8.02 16.98
C LYS A 116 -0.25 8.74 15.90
N LYS A 117 1.08 8.72 16.02
CA LYS A 117 1.98 9.30 15.01
C LYS A 117 1.86 8.57 13.67
N GLN A 118 1.78 7.23 13.68
CA GLN A 118 1.54 6.43 12.47
C GLN A 118 0.28 6.90 11.73
N LYS A 119 -0.84 6.96 12.44
CA LYS A 119 -2.12 7.37 11.87
C LYS A 119 -2.08 8.76 11.22
N ILE A 120 -1.41 9.73 11.86
CA ILE A 120 -1.27 11.09 11.31
C ILE A 120 -0.46 11.07 10.01
N ILE A 121 0.63 10.29 9.96
CA ILE A 121 1.49 10.20 8.78
C ILE A 121 0.80 9.43 7.65
N GLU A 122 0.09 8.35 7.97
CA GLU A 122 -0.74 7.59 7.03
C GLU A 122 -1.80 8.50 6.39
N GLN A 123 -2.50 9.31 7.20
CA GLN A 123 -3.47 10.30 6.69
C GLN A 123 -2.81 11.35 5.78
N ASN A 124 -1.60 11.80 6.10
CA ASN A 124 -0.85 12.70 5.22
C ASN A 124 -0.49 12.03 3.89
N ASN A 125 -0.02 10.78 3.94
CA ASN A 125 0.26 10.00 2.73
C ASN A 125 -1.00 9.82 1.87
N ASP A 126 -2.15 9.55 2.47
CA ASP A 126 -3.43 9.50 1.76
C ASP A 126 -3.73 10.81 1.03
N GLN A 127 -3.57 11.97 1.69
CA GLN A 127 -3.78 13.26 1.03
C GLN A 127 -2.84 13.50 -0.16
N LEU A 128 -1.57 13.11 -0.02
CA LEU A 128 -0.59 13.21 -1.11
C LEU A 128 -0.95 12.29 -2.28
N ILE A 129 -1.43 11.09 -2.01
CA ILE A 129 -1.81 10.10 -3.00
C ILE A 129 -3.13 10.47 -3.68
N TYR A 130 -4.12 10.98 -2.94
CA TYR A 130 -5.36 11.52 -3.51
C TYR A 130 -5.05 12.59 -4.57
N ARG A 131 -4.19 13.55 -4.23
CA ARG A 131 -3.74 14.59 -5.18
C ARG A 131 -2.98 14.02 -6.36
N TRP A 132 -2.20 12.96 -6.15
CA TRP A 132 -1.49 12.28 -7.23
C TRP A 132 -2.43 11.67 -8.27
N PHE A 133 -3.51 11.04 -7.82
CA PHE A 133 -4.55 10.50 -8.69
C PHE A 133 -5.51 11.56 -9.23
N GLY A 134 -5.35 12.83 -8.84
CA GLY A 134 -6.21 13.92 -9.26
C GLY A 134 -7.62 13.84 -8.70
N LEU A 135 -7.80 13.18 -7.54
CA LEU A 135 -9.11 13.02 -6.92
C LEU A 135 -9.58 14.34 -6.32
N VAL A 136 -10.86 14.66 -6.55
CA VAL A 136 -11.51 15.84 -5.96
C VAL A 136 -12.14 15.52 -4.60
N ASP A 137 -12.45 16.55 -3.83
CA ASP A 137 -12.95 16.41 -2.45
C ASP A 137 -14.17 15.49 -2.32
N ASP A 138 -15.09 15.51 -3.29
CA ASP A 138 -16.29 14.68 -3.24
C ASP A 138 -15.98 13.20 -3.53
N GLU A 139 -15.02 12.91 -4.41
CA GLU A 139 -14.53 11.55 -4.64
C GLU A 139 -13.79 11.01 -3.41
N ILE A 140 -12.95 11.85 -2.78
CA ILE A 140 -12.25 11.51 -1.54
C ILE A 140 -13.25 11.19 -0.43
N LYS A 141 -14.29 12.02 -0.25
CA LYS A 141 -15.35 11.78 0.74
C LYS A 141 -16.08 10.45 0.50
N GLU A 142 -16.38 10.12 -0.76
CA GLU A 142 -17.07 8.87 -1.09
C GLU A 142 -16.17 7.65 -0.82
N ILE A 143 -14.88 7.72 -1.19
CA ILE A 143 -13.88 6.70 -0.85
C ILE A 143 -13.84 6.46 0.66
N GLU A 144 -13.62 7.51 1.44
CA GLU A 144 -13.52 7.46 2.91
C GLU A 144 -14.80 6.91 3.55
N LYS A 145 -15.97 7.29 3.02
CA LYS A 145 -17.27 6.79 3.48
C LYS A 145 -17.41 5.29 3.21
N ILE A 146 -17.09 4.83 1.99
CA ILE A 146 -17.15 3.41 1.63
C ILE A 146 -16.19 2.60 2.51
N LEU A 147 -14.98 3.08 2.75
CA LEU A 147 -14.00 2.38 3.60
C LEU A 147 -14.44 2.26 5.06
N ARG A 148 -15.18 3.23 5.60
CA ARG A 148 -15.74 3.16 6.96
C ARG A 148 -16.89 2.16 7.08
N LEU A 149 -17.65 1.96 6.01
CA LEU A 149 -18.80 1.06 5.96
C LEU A 149 -18.41 -0.39 5.64
N ALA A 150 -17.33 -0.56 4.87
CA ALA A 150 -16.75 -1.85 4.52
C ALA A 150 -16.11 -2.59 5.70
#